data_AF-A0A1C7LL81-F1
#
_entry.id   AF-A0A1C7LL81-F1
#
_cell.length_a   1.000
_cell.length_b   1.000
_cell.length_c   1.000
_cell.angle_alpha   90.00
_cell.angle_beta   90.00
_cell.angle_gamma   90.00
#
_symmetry.space_group_name_H-M   'P 1'
#
loop_
_entity.id
_entity.type
_entity.pdbx_description
1 polymer ?
#
loop_
_entity_poly.entity_id
_entity_poly.type
_entity_poly.pdbx_seq_one_letter_code
_entity_poly.pdbx_strand_id
1 'polypeptide(L)'
;MTSRGGSTPHRTRRGAHHNDPPFIPASSRGGGRLCAARASSRAHPNQIKNIVTFGDSYSDIVLAGDGGTAWPLYVARYADLTLYPFARAGATCSNNLTFRPFPSIFESQLPLYFTEKQNGTLELNPEETVYTLWIGTNDVGVNSIITGSQTPGVTVVNTTECAINWVKTLYQSGARNFIFQNMIPLQHTILYSADSYPNHYWTAPRNTTEWSVYMTELVNSGNALSKLMLQNLAPTLHGSHLGLFDSYGLFSDILSNPQDFLNGTAPLNVTAPYSRASSNFMWFDELHPSEQTDRVLARQLANGIRRESSPWLTWLT
;
A
#
# COMPACT_ATOMS: atom_id res chain seq x y z
N MET A 1 -12.24 -42.74 -66.75
CA MET A 1 -12.64 -41.32 -66.67
C MET A 1 -11.69 -40.64 -65.68
N THR A 2 -10.92 -39.57 -65.92
CA THR A 2 -11.18 -38.22 -66.53
C THR A 2 -12.11 -37.34 -65.69
N SER A 3 -11.88 -36.04 -65.41
CA SER A 3 -10.70 -35.13 -65.48
C SER A 3 -11.06 -33.80 -64.74
N ARG A 4 -10.20 -32.80 -64.44
CA ARG A 4 -8.78 -32.51 -64.82
C ARG A 4 -7.93 -32.24 -63.55
N GLY A 5 -7.17 -31.17 -63.21
CA GLY A 5 -6.74 -29.84 -63.74
C GLY A 5 -6.26 -28.99 -62.52
N GLY A 6 -5.38 -27.97 -62.53
CA GLY A 6 -4.59 -27.23 -63.55
C GLY A 6 -4.82 -25.70 -63.39
N SER A 7 -3.84 -24.78 -63.41
CA SER A 7 -2.37 -24.86 -63.55
C SER A 7 -1.69 -23.49 -63.29
N THR A 8 -0.42 -23.46 -62.85
CA THR A 8 0.45 -22.25 -62.81
C THR A 8 1.10 -21.91 -64.17
N PRO A 9 1.39 -20.63 -64.48
CA PRO A 9 2.28 -20.21 -65.57
C PRO A 9 3.75 -19.99 -65.11
N HIS A 10 4.71 -19.91 -66.05
CA HIS A 10 6.17 -19.94 -65.73
C HIS A 10 7.08 -19.32 -66.82
N ARG A 11 8.15 -18.60 -66.45
CA ARG A 11 9.25 -18.02 -67.30
C ARG A 11 8.81 -16.95 -68.34
N THR A 12 9.62 -16.02 -68.86
CA THR A 12 11.06 -15.92 -69.26
C THR A 12 11.59 -14.47 -69.01
N ARG A 13 12.73 -13.94 -69.53
CA ARG A 13 14.19 -14.30 -69.50
C ARG A 13 15.01 -13.16 -70.18
N ARG A 14 16.26 -12.87 -69.73
CA ARG A 14 17.22 -11.81 -70.23
C ARG A 14 16.89 -10.38 -69.73
N GLY A 15 17.82 -9.42 -69.58
CA GLY A 15 19.30 -9.49 -69.55
C GLY A 15 20.02 -8.13 -69.75
N ALA A 16 21.33 -8.09 -69.47
CA ALA A 16 22.39 -7.23 -70.06
C ALA A 16 22.63 -5.73 -69.64
N HIS A 17 23.87 -5.50 -69.18
CA HIS A 17 24.80 -4.38 -69.47
C HIS A 17 24.63 -2.90 -68.97
N HIS A 18 25.72 -2.43 -68.32
CA HIS A 18 26.46 -1.15 -68.48
C HIS A 18 26.15 0.15 -67.67
N ASN A 19 27.23 0.60 -67.00
CA ASN A 19 27.76 1.98 -66.83
C ASN A 19 27.32 2.90 -65.67
N ASP A 20 28.27 3.11 -64.74
CA ASP A 20 28.57 4.34 -63.97
C ASP A 20 28.86 5.56 -64.92
N PRO A 21 28.98 6.86 -64.49
CA PRO A 21 29.56 7.35 -63.21
C PRO A 21 28.85 8.63 -62.61
N PRO A 22 29.50 9.68 -62.02
CA PRO A 22 29.61 9.77 -60.55
C PRO A 22 29.34 11.18 -59.93
N PHE A 23 29.80 11.38 -58.67
CA PHE A 23 30.38 12.63 -58.08
C PHE A 23 29.57 13.59 -57.14
N ILE A 24 29.99 13.58 -55.86
CA ILE A 24 30.04 14.65 -54.80
C ILE A 24 28.72 15.25 -54.20
N PRO A 25 28.73 16.11 -53.14
CA PRO A 25 27.99 15.77 -51.92
C PRO A 25 27.01 16.85 -51.39
N ALA A 26 26.37 16.58 -50.25
CA ALA A 26 25.78 17.61 -49.40
C ALA A 26 26.04 17.30 -47.91
N SER A 27 26.29 18.34 -47.11
CA SER A 27 26.42 18.23 -45.65
C SER A 27 25.19 18.79 -44.94
N SER A 28 24.83 18.20 -43.80
CA SER A 28 24.00 18.88 -42.80
C SER A 28 24.52 18.56 -41.41
N ARG A 29 24.74 19.60 -40.60
CA ARG A 29 25.17 19.43 -39.21
C ARG A 29 23.94 19.13 -38.36
N GLY A 30 23.84 17.90 -37.84
CA GLY A 30 22.80 17.52 -36.90
C GLY A 30 22.89 18.34 -35.62
N GLY A 31 22.01 19.32 -35.47
CA GLY A 31 21.87 20.12 -34.25
C GLY A 31 21.23 19.31 -33.12
N GLY A 32 22.00 18.38 -32.54
CA GLY A 32 21.55 17.52 -31.46
C GLY A 32 21.15 18.33 -30.23
N ARG A 33 19.85 18.54 -30.02
CA ARG A 33 19.33 19.00 -28.72
C ARG A 33 19.63 17.92 -27.69
N LEU A 34 20.60 18.19 -26.82
CA LEU A 34 20.80 17.43 -25.60
C LEU A 34 19.51 17.47 -24.79
N CYS A 35 18.75 16.37 -24.79
CA CYS A 35 17.74 16.15 -23.77
C CYS A 35 18.47 16.08 -22.44
N ALA A 36 18.35 17.14 -21.63
CA ALA A 36 18.83 17.14 -20.27
C ALA A 36 18.05 16.09 -19.48
N ALA A 37 18.65 14.91 -19.33
CA ALA A 37 18.12 13.89 -18.44
C ALA A 37 18.08 14.49 -17.04
N ARG A 38 16.88 14.73 -16.50
CA ARG A 38 16.71 15.00 -15.08
C ARG A 38 17.25 13.77 -14.36
N ALA A 39 18.40 13.93 -13.70
CA ALA A 39 18.89 12.93 -12.77
C ALA A 39 17.79 12.66 -11.74
N SER A 40 17.66 11.41 -11.29
CA SER A 40 16.79 11.10 -10.16
C SER A 40 17.38 11.78 -8.92
N SER A 41 16.84 12.95 -8.59
CA SER A 41 17.14 13.65 -7.35
C SER A 41 16.53 12.84 -6.22
N ARG A 42 17.36 12.09 -5.50
CA ARG A 42 16.98 11.53 -4.19
C ARG A 42 16.33 12.65 -3.38
N ALA A 43 15.08 12.45 -2.95
CA ALA A 43 14.37 13.42 -2.14
C ALA A 43 15.25 13.89 -0.96
N HIS A 44 15.40 15.20 -0.82
CA HIS A 44 16.30 15.79 0.16
C HIS A 44 15.76 15.57 1.59
N PRO A 45 16.63 15.51 2.62
CA PRO A 45 16.20 15.58 4.01
C PRO A 45 15.30 16.80 4.23
N ASN A 46 14.20 16.62 4.95
CA ASN A 46 13.18 17.64 5.22
C ASN A 46 12.50 18.24 3.96
N GLN A 47 12.51 17.55 2.81
CA GLN A 47 11.74 17.95 1.62
C GLN A 47 10.22 17.76 1.80
N ILE A 48 9.80 16.72 2.54
CA ILE A 48 8.38 16.43 2.79
C ILE A 48 7.86 17.34 3.91
N LYS A 49 6.72 17.99 3.66
CA LYS A 49 5.99 18.91 4.55
C LYS A 49 4.55 18.47 4.83
N ASN A 50 4.02 17.57 4.01
CA ASN A 50 2.63 17.12 4.07
C ASN A 50 2.55 15.59 4.08
N ILE A 51 1.63 15.03 4.85
CA ILE A 51 1.27 13.61 4.84
C ILE A 51 -0.23 13.44 4.57
N VAL A 52 -0.56 12.62 3.58
CA VAL A 52 -1.94 12.25 3.23
C VAL A 52 -2.15 10.78 3.58
N THR A 53 -3.08 10.47 4.49
CA THR A 53 -3.35 9.09 4.93
C THR A 53 -4.63 8.54 4.33
N PHE A 54 -4.55 7.34 3.76
CA PHE A 54 -5.67 6.51 3.31
C PHE A 54 -5.61 5.18 4.05
N GLY A 55 -6.76 4.53 4.27
CA GLY A 55 -6.79 3.29 5.03
C GLY A 55 -8.05 3.07 5.84
N ASP A 56 -7.96 2.15 6.78
CA ASP A 56 -9.06 1.75 7.66
C ASP A 56 -8.94 2.32 9.10
N SER A 57 -9.50 1.62 10.09
CA SER A 57 -9.49 2.03 11.51
C SER A 57 -8.09 2.04 12.13
N TYR A 58 -7.09 1.39 11.50
CA TYR A 58 -5.69 1.58 11.88
C TYR A 58 -5.14 2.95 11.47
N SER A 59 -5.86 3.79 10.72
CA SER A 59 -5.38 5.11 10.26
C SER A 59 -6.42 6.24 10.37
N ASP A 60 -7.63 5.97 10.86
CA ASP A 60 -8.68 6.97 11.08
C ASP A 60 -8.40 7.78 12.37
N ILE A 61 -8.56 9.10 12.29
CA ILE A 61 -8.40 10.02 13.43
C ILE A 61 -9.75 10.54 13.97
N VAL A 62 -10.86 10.22 13.30
CA VAL A 62 -12.23 10.59 13.68
C VAL A 62 -12.88 9.49 14.51
N LEU A 63 -12.69 8.23 14.10
CA LEU A 63 -13.09 7.02 14.83
C LEU A 63 -11.86 6.17 15.15
N ALA A 64 -10.96 6.73 15.98
CA ALA A 64 -9.73 6.08 16.40
C ALA A 64 -10.03 4.81 17.22
N GLY A 65 -9.50 3.67 16.78
CA GLY A 65 -9.65 2.37 17.46
C GLY A 65 -8.61 2.09 18.55
N ASP A 66 -7.66 3.00 18.78
CA ASP A 66 -6.47 2.77 19.62
C ASP A 66 -6.66 3.12 21.13
N GLY A 67 -7.83 3.69 21.46
CA GLY A 67 -8.14 4.21 22.79
C GLY A 67 -7.49 5.54 23.15
N GLY A 68 -6.90 6.26 22.19
CA GLY A 68 -6.10 7.44 22.46
C GLY A 68 -5.92 8.36 21.25
N THR A 69 -4.72 8.34 20.66
CA THR A 69 -4.29 9.27 19.62
C THR A 69 -3.63 8.48 18.48
N ALA A 70 -4.42 8.14 17.46
CA ALA A 70 -3.96 7.36 16.32
C ALA A 70 -2.66 7.89 15.67
N TRP A 71 -1.82 6.97 15.18
CA TRP A 71 -0.47 7.23 14.69
C TRP A 71 -0.32 8.38 13.66
N PRO A 72 -1.29 8.74 12.78
CA PRO A 72 -1.10 9.82 11.83
C PRO A 72 -0.81 11.16 12.51
N LEU A 73 -1.45 11.42 13.67
CA LEU A 73 -1.23 12.62 14.47
C LEU A 73 0.15 12.62 15.13
N TYR A 74 0.67 11.44 15.49
CA TYR A 74 2.04 11.29 15.99
C TYR A 74 3.08 11.43 14.89
N VAL A 75 2.88 10.87 13.68
CA VAL A 75 3.80 11.08 12.53
C VAL A 75 3.88 12.55 12.16
N ALA A 76 2.73 13.21 12.05
CA ALA A 76 2.65 14.64 11.78
C ALA A 76 3.47 15.46 12.80
N ARG A 77 3.34 15.15 14.09
CA ARG A 77 4.11 15.82 15.16
C ARG A 77 5.60 15.44 15.19
N TYR A 78 5.95 14.20 14.89
CA TYR A 78 7.34 13.70 14.95
C TYR A 78 8.17 14.07 13.72
N ALA A 79 7.53 14.40 12.59
CA ALA A 79 8.20 14.79 11.35
C ALA A 79 7.91 16.25 10.90
N ASP A 80 7.19 17.04 11.70
CA ASP A 80 6.78 18.42 11.41
C ASP A 80 6.00 18.57 10.08
N LEU A 81 4.92 17.78 9.96
CA LEU A 81 4.10 17.68 8.74
C LEU A 81 2.65 18.13 8.95
N THR A 82 2.06 18.72 7.92
CA THR A 82 0.61 18.92 7.83
C THR A 82 -0.08 17.60 7.48
N LEU A 83 -1.08 17.19 8.27
CA LEU A 83 -1.84 15.95 8.07
C LEU A 83 -3.14 16.20 7.29
N TYR A 84 -3.39 15.35 6.29
CA TYR A 84 -4.61 15.30 5.49
C TYR A 84 -5.24 13.90 5.57
N PRO A 85 -6.21 13.66 6.49
CA PRO A 85 -6.64 12.32 6.88
C PRO A 85 -7.89 11.85 6.13
N PHE A 86 -7.71 11.01 5.10
CA PHE A 86 -8.79 10.40 4.30
C PHE A 86 -9.19 9.00 4.78
N ALA A 87 -8.32 8.30 5.53
CA ALA A 87 -8.60 7.00 6.14
C ALA A 87 -9.88 6.99 7.02
N ARG A 88 -10.67 5.92 6.98
CA ARG A 88 -11.94 5.79 7.71
C ARG A 88 -12.15 4.40 8.31
N ALA A 89 -12.63 4.34 9.54
CA ALA A 89 -12.84 3.09 10.25
C ALA A 89 -13.71 2.09 9.48
N GLY A 90 -13.35 0.80 9.54
CA GLY A 90 -14.08 -0.28 8.88
C GLY A 90 -13.96 -0.36 7.35
N ALA A 91 -13.22 0.55 6.71
CA ALA A 91 -13.01 0.56 5.26
C ALA A 91 -12.36 -0.74 4.74
N THR A 92 -12.85 -1.23 3.60
CA THR A 92 -12.13 -2.17 2.73
C THR A 92 -11.46 -1.42 1.58
N CYS A 93 -10.63 -2.10 0.78
CA CYS A 93 -10.08 -1.47 -0.41
C CYS A 93 -11.18 -1.08 -1.41
N SER A 94 -12.13 -1.99 -1.67
CA SER A 94 -13.31 -1.72 -2.48
C SER A 94 -14.52 -2.49 -1.96
N ASN A 95 -15.62 -1.77 -1.76
CA ASN A 95 -16.91 -2.33 -1.40
C ASN A 95 -17.53 -3.19 -2.52
N ASN A 96 -16.98 -3.15 -3.74
CA ASN A 96 -17.34 -4.06 -4.83
C ASN A 96 -16.67 -5.44 -4.70
N LEU A 97 -15.55 -5.53 -3.97
CA LEU A 97 -14.83 -6.79 -3.70
C LEU A 97 -15.28 -7.40 -2.37
N THR A 98 -15.31 -6.58 -1.34
CA THR A 98 -15.46 -6.94 0.07
C THR A 98 -16.41 -5.90 0.68
N PHE A 99 -17.72 -6.10 0.49
CA PHE A 99 -18.72 -5.09 0.85
C PHE A 99 -18.80 -4.87 2.36
N ARG A 100 -18.67 -3.60 2.75
CA ARG A 100 -18.96 -3.13 4.10
C ARG A 100 -19.75 -1.81 4.07
N PRO A 101 -20.60 -1.54 5.06
CA PRO A 101 -21.33 -0.27 5.18
C PRO A 101 -20.43 0.88 5.69
N PHE A 102 -19.20 0.97 5.20
CA PHE A 102 -18.15 1.88 5.64
C PHE A 102 -17.40 2.51 4.43
N PRO A 103 -16.71 3.65 4.60
CA PRO A 103 -16.13 4.42 3.48
C PRO A 103 -14.83 3.78 2.93
N SER A 104 -14.96 2.95 1.89
CA SER A 104 -13.85 2.26 1.21
C SER A 104 -12.88 3.20 0.49
N ILE A 105 -11.69 2.69 0.17
CA ILE A 105 -10.64 3.45 -0.55
C ILE A 105 -11.15 3.96 -1.90
N PHE A 106 -11.70 3.07 -2.74
CA PHE A 106 -12.06 3.40 -4.13
C PHE A 106 -13.43 4.05 -4.31
N GLU A 107 -14.43 3.71 -3.50
CA GLU A 107 -15.77 4.29 -3.64
C GLU A 107 -16.03 5.50 -2.72
N SER A 108 -15.08 5.88 -1.84
CA SER A 108 -15.23 7.07 -1.00
C SER A 108 -13.95 7.90 -0.80
N GLN A 109 -12.86 7.31 -0.31
CA GLN A 109 -11.70 8.10 0.13
C GLN A 109 -10.97 8.79 -1.04
N LEU A 110 -10.70 8.05 -2.13
CA LEU A 110 -10.14 8.61 -3.37
C LEU A 110 -11.09 9.62 -4.04
N PRO A 111 -12.40 9.33 -4.25
CA PRO A 111 -13.37 10.31 -4.73
C PRO A 111 -13.42 11.63 -3.94
N LEU A 112 -13.34 11.58 -2.60
CA LEU A 112 -13.31 12.80 -1.78
C LEU A 112 -12.00 13.58 -2.01
N TYR A 113 -10.85 12.92 -1.94
CA TYR A 113 -9.55 13.52 -2.25
C TYR A 113 -9.52 14.19 -3.64
N PHE A 114 -10.08 13.54 -4.67
CA PHE A 114 -10.16 14.13 -6.01
C PHE A 114 -11.15 15.29 -6.11
N THR A 115 -12.25 15.25 -5.36
CA THR A 115 -13.20 16.37 -5.27
C THR A 115 -12.54 17.61 -4.66
N GLU A 116 -11.82 17.44 -3.55
CA GLU A 116 -11.09 18.52 -2.87
C GLU A 116 -9.88 19.03 -3.69
N LYS A 117 -9.28 18.16 -4.50
CA LYS A 117 -8.28 18.57 -5.51
C LYS A 117 -8.88 19.41 -6.63
N GLN A 118 -10.08 19.07 -7.10
CA GLN A 118 -10.72 19.71 -8.25
C GLN A 118 -11.38 21.05 -7.90
N ASN A 119 -11.93 21.20 -6.69
CA ASN A 119 -12.58 22.43 -6.22
C ASN A 119 -11.59 23.45 -5.61
N GLY A 120 -10.32 23.07 -5.40
CA GLY A 120 -9.28 23.91 -4.83
C GLY A 120 -9.20 23.94 -3.30
N THR A 121 -9.99 23.15 -2.56
CA THR A 121 -9.87 23.10 -1.09
C THR A 121 -8.65 22.32 -0.61
N LEU A 122 -8.05 21.49 -1.46
CA LEU A 122 -6.83 20.75 -1.17
C LEU A 122 -5.71 21.07 -2.16
N GLU A 123 -4.90 22.07 -1.86
CA GLU A 123 -3.63 22.33 -2.55
C GLU A 123 -2.49 21.53 -1.90
N LEU A 124 -1.71 20.80 -2.70
CA LEU A 124 -0.55 20.01 -2.24
C LEU A 124 0.50 19.99 -3.35
N ASN A 125 1.75 20.34 -3.00
CA ASN A 125 2.90 20.17 -3.89
C ASN A 125 3.33 18.69 -3.91
N PRO A 126 3.30 17.96 -5.05
CA PRO A 126 3.64 16.54 -5.10
C PRO A 126 5.05 16.20 -4.63
N GLU A 127 6.00 17.12 -4.80
CA GLU A 127 7.40 16.94 -4.37
C GLU A 127 7.57 17.05 -2.85
N GLU A 128 6.66 17.75 -2.17
CA GLU A 128 6.71 18.02 -0.72
C GLU A 128 5.64 17.22 0.07
N THR A 129 4.98 16.26 -0.60
CA THR A 129 3.82 15.54 -0.04
C THR A 129 4.02 14.04 -0.16
N VAL A 130 3.98 13.33 0.98
CA VAL A 130 3.93 11.86 1.02
C VAL A 130 2.50 11.37 1.19
N TYR A 131 2.16 10.33 0.44
CA TYR A 131 0.88 9.64 0.47
C TYR A 131 1.11 8.26 1.09
N THR A 132 0.26 7.82 2.01
CA THR A 132 0.38 6.48 2.61
C THR A 132 -0.96 5.77 2.69
N LEU A 133 -0.89 4.44 2.49
CA LEU A 133 -2.01 3.53 2.55
C LEU A 133 -1.72 2.42 3.55
N TRP A 134 -2.67 2.18 4.46
CA TRP A 134 -2.70 0.97 5.28
C TRP A 134 -4.10 0.37 5.23
N ILE A 135 -4.24 -0.78 4.57
CA ILE A 135 -5.53 -1.40 4.26
C ILE A 135 -5.36 -2.92 4.14
N GLY A 136 -6.46 -3.66 4.23
CA GLY A 136 -6.52 -5.11 4.04
C GLY A 136 -7.12 -5.85 5.23
N THR A 137 -7.03 -5.28 6.44
CA THR A 137 -7.55 -5.87 7.69
C THR A 137 -9.03 -6.22 7.59
N ASN A 138 -9.83 -5.32 7.02
CA ASN A 138 -11.26 -5.54 6.82
C ASN A 138 -11.56 -6.39 5.58
N ASP A 139 -10.70 -6.37 4.56
CA ASP A 139 -10.81 -7.19 3.35
C ASP A 139 -10.60 -8.69 3.62
N VAL A 140 -9.59 -9.04 4.43
CA VAL A 140 -9.36 -10.45 4.83
C VAL A 140 -10.21 -10.87 6.04
N GLY A 141 -10.61 -9.91 6.87
CA GLY A 141 -11.23 -10.13 8.18
C GLY A 141 -12.72 -10.49 8.18
N VAL A 142 -13.32 -10.39 9.38
CA VAL A 142 -14.73 -10.73 9.65
C VAL A 142 -15.69 -10.05 8.68
N ASN A 143 -16.73 -10.77 8.27
CA ASN A 143 -17.70 -10.34 7.24
C ASN A 143 -17.04 -10.05 5.87
N SER A 144 -15.94 -10.73 5.55
CA SER A 144 -15.27 -10.72 4.24
C SER A 144 -14.57 -12.07 4.00
N ILE A 145 -13.30 -12.13 3.56
CA ILE A 145 -12.73 -13.38 2.99
C ILE A 145 -12.66 -14.54 4.01
N ILE A 146 -12.27 -14.31 5.27
CA ILE A 146 -12.19 -15.38 6.28
C ILE A 146 -13.57 -15.99 6.62
N THR A 147 -14.67 -15.25 6.42
CA THR A 147 -16.05 -15.73 6.62
C THR A 147 -16.77 -16.08 5.31
N GLY A 148 -16.06 -16.12 4.17
CA GLY A 148 -16.65 -16.42 2.86
C GLY A 148 -17.73 -15.42 2.41
N SER A 149 -17.66 -14.18 2.90
CA SER A 149 -18.70 -13.15 2.74
C SER A 149 -18.37 -12.09 1.68
N GLN A 150 -17.25 -12.25 0.99
CA GLN A 150 -16.83 -11.39 -0.13
C GLN A 150 -17.67 -11.64 -1.40
N THR A 151 -17.60 -10.74 -2.39
CA THR A 151 -18.26 -10.92 -3.69
C THR A 151 -17.84 -12.26 -4.33
N PRO A 152 -18.77 -13.08 -4.87
CA PRO A 152 -18.44 -14.42 -5.37
C PRO A 152 -17.28 -14.44 -6.37
N GLY A 153 -16.25 -15.26 -6.07
CA GLY A 153 -15.02 -15.37 -6.85
C GLY A 153 -13.89 -14.42 -6.43
N VAL A 154 -14.14 -13.45 -5.54
CA VAL A 154 -13.08 -12.60 -4.98
C VAL A 154 -12.19 -13.38 -4.02
N THR A 155 -10.89 -13.12 -4.11
CA THR A 155 -9.81 -13.73 -3.33
C THR A 155 -8.87 -12.65 -2.80
N VAL A 156 -7.90 -13.05 -1.95
CA VAL A 156 -6.82 -12.16 -1.47
C VAL A 156 -6.01 -11.54 -2.62
N VAL A 157 -5.95 -12.17 -3.80
CA VAL A 157 -5.30 -11.60 -4.99
C VAL A 157 -5.98 -10.30 -5.40
N ASN A 158 -7.32 -10.28 -5.47
CA ASN A 158 -8.08 -9.14 -5.98
C ASN A 158 -8.08 -7.95 -5.01
N THR A 159 -8.14 -8.22 -3.70
CA THR A 159 -8.05 -7.17 -2.68
C THR A 159 -6.63 -6.60 -2.59
N THR A 160 -5.61 -7.44 -2.80
CA THR A 160 -4.22 -6.98 -2.98
C THR A 160 -4.06 -6.13 -4.24
N GLU A 161 -4.54 -6.58 -5.40
CA GLU A 161 -4.49 -5.80 -6.65
C GLU A 161 -5.19 -4.44 -6.51
N CYS A 162 -6.32 -4.38 -5.82
CA CYS A 162 -7.00 -3.15 -5.45
C CYS A 162 -6.07 -2.21 -4.65
N ALA A 163 -5.44 -2.70 -3.57
CA ALA A 163 -4.55 -1.89 -2.75
C ALA A 163 -3.33 -1.38 -3.54
N ILE A 164 -2.80 -2.16 -4.47
CA ILE A 164 -1.72 -1.75 -5.39
C ILE A 164 -2.20 -0.71 -6.41
N ASN A 165 -3.46 -0.80 -6.87
CA ASN A 165 -4.01 0.15 -7.83
C ASN A 165 -4.14 1.57 -7.24
N TRP A 166 -4.28 1.74 -5.92
CA TRP A 166 -4.28 3.07 -5.26
C TRP A 166 -3.00 3.86 -5.59
N VAL A 167 -1.84 3.20 -5.63
CA VAL A 167 -0.56 3.82 -6.02
C VAL A 167 -0.62 4.33 -7.46
N LYS A 168 -1.17 3.52 -8.38
CA LYS A 168 -1.31 3.88 -9.80
C LYS A 168 -2.26 5.07 -9.98
N THR A 169 -3.40 5.06 -9.30
CA THR A 169 -4.44 6.09 -9.38
C THR A 169 -3.93 7.45 -8.87
N LEU A 170 -3.18 7.48 -7.76
CA LEU A 170 -2.56 8.72 -7.28
C LEU A 170 -1.36 9.17 -8.13
N TYR A 171 -0.54 8.24 -8.65
CA TYR A 171 0.56 8.57 -9.56
C TYR A 171 0.06 9.21 -10.87
N GLN A 172 -1.06 8.71 -11.41
CA GLN A 172 -1.77 9.28 -12.56
C GLN A 172 -2.32 10.67 -12.25
N SER A 173 -2.77 10.94 -11.02
CA SER A 173 -3.16 12.28 -10.58
C SER A 173 -1.98 13.19 -10.19
N GLY A 174 -0.74 12.80 -10.47
CA GLY A 174 0.46 13.61 -10.26
C GLY A 174 1.18 13.42 -8.92
N ALA A 175 0.73 12.54 -8.01
CA ALA A 175 1.45 12.27 -6.75
C ALA A 175 2.82 11.59 -7.00
N ARG A 176 3.82 11.84 -6.15
CA ARG A 176 5.21 11.38 -6.37
C ARG A 176 5.89 10.66 -5.19
N ASN A 177 5.40 10.78 -3.96
CA ASN A 177 5.99 10.08 -2.81
C ASN A 177 4.95 9.18 -2.14
N PHE A 178 5.23 7.88 -2.05
CA PHE A 178 4.29 6.85 -1.59
C PHE A 178 4.91 5.99 -0.49
N ILE A 179 4.14 5.65 0.55
CA ILE A 179 4.49 4.62 1.54
C ILE A 179 3.32 3.66 1.67
N PHE A 180 3.46 2.45 1.12
CA PHE A 180 2.52 1.36 1.30
C PHE A 180 2.87 0.60 2.59
N GLN A 181 1.90 0.40 3.48
CA GLN A 181 2.06 -0.40 4.70
C GLN A 181 1.43 -1.79 4.49
N ASN A 182 2.17 -2.85 4.80
CA ASN A 182 1.64 -4.22 4.72
C ASN A 182 0.73 -4.56 5.93
N MET A 183 -0.04 -5.65 5.84
CA MET A 183 -0.90 -6.08 6.96
C MET A 183 -0.04 -6.54 8.13
N ILE A 184 -0.44 -6.22 9.37
CA ILE A 184 0.17 -6.78 10.59
C ILE A 184 -0.03 -8.32 10.64
N PRO A 185 0.67 -9.08 11.50
CA PRO A 185 0.33 -10.47 11.80
C PRO A 185 -1.05 -10.57 12.48
N LEU A 186 -2.13 -10.53 11.69
CA LEU A 186 -3.50 -10.54 12.22
C LEU A 186 -3.78 -11.82 13.03
N GLN A 187 -3.14 -12.94 12.70
CA GLN A 187 -3.20 -14.20 13.47
C GLN A 187 -2.68 -14.07 14.93
N HIS A 188 -2.10 -12.93 15.30
CA HIS A 188 -1.64 -12.62 16.65
C HIS A 188 -2.45 -11.47 17.32
N THR A 189 -3.48 -10.92 16.66
CA THR A 189 -4.52 -10.16 17.39
C THR A 189 -5.44 -11.11 18.14
N ILE A 190 -6.07 -10.64 19.21
CA ILE A 190 -7.00 -11.46 20.01
C ILE A 190 -8.25 -11.86 19.21
N LEU A 191 -8.58 -11.15 18.11
CA LEU A 191 -9.69 -11.49 17.22
C LEU A 191 -9.38 -12.69 16.30
N TYR A 192 -8.13 -12.93 15.92
CA TYR A 192 -7.78 -14.04 15.01
C TYR A 192 -6.80 -15.08 15.59
N SER A 193 -6.33 -14.93 16.83
CA SER A 193 -5.48 -15.93 17.50
C SER A 193 -6.15 -17.29 17.73
N ALA A 194 -5.34 -18.31 17.99
CA ALA A 194 -5.84 -19.65 18.35
C ALA A 194 -6.54 -19.68 19.73
N ASP A 195 -6.19 -18.73 20.61
CA ASP A 195 -6.80 -18.53 21.93
C ASP A 195 -7.96 -17.52 21.90
N SER A 196 -8.43 -17.13 20.72
CA SER A 196 -9.44 -16.09 20.54
C SER A 196 -10.83 -16.47 21.09
N TYR A 197 -11.49 -15.52 21.75
CA TYR A 197 -12.81 -15.71 22.37
C TYR A 197 -13.91 -14.86 21.70
N PRO A 198 -15.20 -15.22 21.86
CA PRO A 198 -16.31 -14.41 21.36
C PRO A 198 -16.33 -12.98 21.93
N ASN A 199 -16.32 -11.98 21.06
CA ASN A 199 -16.21 -10.56 21.37
C ASN A 199 -17.13 -9.72 20.45
N HIS A 200 -17.08 -8.39 20.51
CA HIS A 200 -17.97 -7.52 19.72
C HIS A 200 -17.75 -7.56 18.20
N TYR A 201 -16.58 -7.98 17.71
CA TYR A 201 -16.36 -8.22 16.27
C TYR A 201 -16.91 -9.56 15.81
N TRP A 202 -16.96 -10.56 16.70
CA TRP A 202 -17.45 -11.90 16.38
C TRP A 202 -17.98 -12.63 17.63
N THR A 203 -19.30 -12.80 17.71
CA THR A 203 -19.98 -13.38 18.89
C THR A 203 -20.27 -14.88 18.78
N ALA A 204 -20.09 -15.49 17.60
CA ALA A 204 -20.41 -16.90 17.36
C ALA A 204 -19.24 -17.84 17.73
N PRO A 205 -19.51 -19.07 18.21
CA PRO A 205 -18.48 -20.09 18.38
C PRO A 205 -17.86 -20.48 17.01
N ARG A 206 -16.57 -20.82 17.02
CA ARG A 206 -15.77 -21.17 15.83
C ARG A 206 -14.60 -22.09 16.21
N ASN A 207 -14.01 -22.76 15.22
CA ASN A 207 -12.72 -23.44 15.36
C ASN A 207 -11.59 -22.40 15.35
N THR A 208 -11.09 -22.03 16.53
CA THR A 208 -10.11 -20.93 16.68
C THR A 208 -8.73 -21.27 16.07
N THR A 209 -8.34 -22.55 16.10
CA THR A 209 -7.11 -23.03 15.45
C THR A 209 -7.17 -22.87 13.93
N GLU A 210 -8.26 -23.33 13.31
CA GLU A 210 -8.49 -23.19 11.85
C GLU A 210 -8.61 -21.73 11.42
N TRP A 211 -9.31 -20.92 12.24
CA TRP A 211 -9.43 -19.47 12.06
C TRP A 211 -8.07 -18.75 12.07
N SER A 212 -7.20 -19.09 13.01
CA SER A 212 -5.83 -18.55 13.09
C SER A 212 -4.93 -19.01 11.94
N VAL A 213 -5.00 -20.29 11.57
CA VAL A 213 -4.26 -20.83 10.41
C VAL A 213 -4.72 -20.15 9.11
N TYR A 214 -6.03 -20.01 8.88
CA TYR A 214 -6.54 -19.37 7.67
C TYR A 214 -6.20 -17.87 7.63
N MET A 215 -6.24 -17.15 8.76
CA MET A 215 -5.75 -15.77 8.82
C MET A 215 -4.24 -15.68 8.53
N THR A 216 -3.45 -16.65 9.01
CA THR A 216 -2.00 -16.72 8.71
C THR A 216 -1.76 -16.83 7.21
N GLU A 217 -2.47 -17.71 6.51
CA GLU A 217 -2.38 -17.87 5.06
C GLU A 217 -2.82 -16.61 4.30
N LEU A 218 -3.93 -15.97 4.71
CA LEU A 218 -4.44 -14.75 4.07
C LEU A 218 -3.46 -13.57 4.22
N VAL A 219 -2.93 -13.33 5.43
CA VAL A 219 -1.97 -12.25 5.69
C VAL A 219 -0.67 -12.48 4.93
N ASN A 220 -0.07 -13.67 5.05
CA ASN A 220 1.22 -13.94 4.43
C ASN A 220 1.13 -13.95 2.90
N SER A 221 0.03 -14.47 2.34
CA SER A 221 -0.24 -14.39 0.90
C SER A 221 -0.39 -12.94 0.42
N GLY A 222 -1.22 -12.13 1.09
CA GLY A 222 -1.43 -10.72 0.72
C GLY A 222 -0.16 -9.87 0.86
N ASN A 223 0.64 -10.11 1.91
CA ASN A 223 1.92 -9.42 2.13
C ASN A 223 3.00 -9.83 1.12
N ALA A 224 3.07 -11.11 0.72
CA ALA A 224 3.96 -11.57 -0.34
C ALA A 224 3.56 -11.04 -1.72
N LEU A 225 2.26 -11.12 -2.06
CA LEU A 225 1.71 -10.62 -3.31
C LEU A 225 1.91 -9.10 -3.44
N SER A 226 1.56 -8.32 -2.42
CA SER A 226 1.75 -6.87 -2.44
C SER A 226 3.22 -6.49 -2.62
N LYS A 227 4.15 -7.12 -1.89
CA LYS A 227 5.60 -6.90 -2.05
C LYS A 227 6.07 -7.13 -3.49
N LEU A 228 5.68 -8.25 -4.11
CA LEU A 228 6.03 -8.56 -5.51
C LEU A 228 5.38 -7.58 -6.50
N MET A 229 4.12 -7.22 -6.29
CA MET A 229 3.39 -6.27 -7.14
C MET A 229 3.97 -4.85 -7.03
N LEU A 230 4.37 -4.39 -5.84
CA LEU A 230 5.07 -3.11 -5.62
C LEU A 230 6.44 -3.11 -6.31
N GLN A 231 7.21 -4.20 -6.18
CA GLN A 231 8.51 -4.35 -6.86
C GLN A 231 8.38 -4.33 -8.38
N ASN A 232 7.32 -4.92 -8.94
CA ASN A 232 7.03 -4.86 -10.38
C ASN A 232 6.47 -3.50 -10.83
N LEU A 233 5.75 -2.79 -9.96
CA LEU A 233 5.21 -1.46 -10.25
C LEU A 233 6.29 -0.37 -10.22
N ALA A 234 7.21 -0.43 -9.25
CA ALA A 234 8.25 0.56 -8.96
C ALA A 234 8.99 1.09 -10.22
N PRO A 235 9.53 0.26 -11.14
CA PRO A 235 10.22 0.74 -12.35
C PRO A 235 9.39 1.63 -13.28
N THR A 236 8.06 1.56 -13.21
CA THR A 236 7.14 2.35 -14.05
C THR A 236 6.77 3.71 -13.46
N LEU A 237 7.03 3.94 -12.18
CA LEU A 237 6.69 5.17 -11.45
C LEU A 237 7.79 6.23 -11.64
N HIS A 238 8.00 6.63 -12.89
CA HIS A 238 9.09 7.55 -13.26
C HIS A 238 9.03 8.87 -12.47
N GLY A 239 10.17 9.25 -11.89
CA GLY A 239 10.27 10.45 -11.05
C GLY A 239 9.48 10.37 -9.73
N SER A 240 9.19 9.17 -9.22
CA SER A 240 8.47 8.96 -7.97
C SER A 240 9.25 8.06 -7.01
N HIS A 241 8.99 8.20 -5.72
CA HIS A 241 9.53 7.37 -4.64
C HIS A 241 8.44 6.46 -4.07
N LEU A 242 8.62 5.15 -4.15
CA LEU A 242 7.71 4.14 -3.58
C LEU A 242 8.41 3.40 -2.44
N GLY A 243 7.93 3.59 -1.22
CA GLY A 243 8.35 2.84 -0.04
C GLY A 243 7.37 1.70 0.29
N LEU A 244 7.90 0.56 0.71
CA LEU A 244 7.18 -0.47 1.44
C LEU A 244 7.59 -0.40 2.92
N PHE A 245 6.63 -0.11 3.79
CA PHE A 245 6.81 -0.18 5.24
C PHE A 245 6.34 -1.54 5.76
N ASP A 246 7.19 -2.19 6.55
CA ASP A 246 6.98 -3.53 7.09
C ASP A 246 6.34 -3.49 8.49
N SER A 247 5.05 -3.12 8.53
CA SER A 247 4.21 -3.21 9.72
C SER A 247 4.10 -4.65 10.23
N TYR A 248 4.14 -5.66 9.35
CA TYR A 248 4.19 -7.08 9.75
C TYR A 248 5.43 -7.36 10.60
N GLY A 249 6.61 -7.00 10.09
CA GLY A 249 7.88 -7.13 10.79
C GLY A 249 7.89 -6.37 12.12
N LEU A 250 7.51 -5.10 12.11
CA LEU A 250 7.49 -4.26 13.32
C LEU A 250 6.57 -4.83 14.41
N PHE A 251 5.34 -5.23 14.06
CA PHE A 251 4.42 -5.81 15.04
C PHE A 251 4.89 -7.18 15.53
N SER A 252 5.54 -7.99 14.68
CA SER A 252 6.16 -9.26 15.08
C SER A 252 7.33 -9.05 16.07
N ASP A 253 8.08 -7.97 15.93
CA ASP A 253 9.16 -7.61 16.85
C ASP A 253 8.61 -7.06 18.18
N ILE A 254 7.54 -6.25 18.17
CA ILE A 254 6.85 -5.81 19.39
C ILE A 254 6.25 -7.02 20.15
N LEU A 255 5.71 -8.01 19.46
CA LEU A 255 5.22 -9.26 20.05
C LEU A 255 6.35 -10.08 20.71
N SER A 256 7.55 -10.06 20.11
CA SER A 256 8.69 -10.89 20.53
C SER A 256 9.57 -10.22 21.60
N ASN A 257 9.72 -8.90 21.51
CA ASN A 257 10.65 -8.07 22.28
C ASN A 257 9.96 -6.82 22.89
N PRO A 258 8.81 -6.96 23.59
CA PRO A 258 8.00 -5.81 24.00
C PRO A 258 8.74 -4.79 24.87
N GLN A 259 9.78 -5.20 25.61
CA GLN A 259 10.62 -4.33 26.43
C GLN A 259 11.33 -3.21 25.65
N ASP A 260 11.59 -3.40 24.35
CA ASP A 260 12.32 -2.44 23.51
C ASP A 260 11.39 -1.37 22.87
N PHE A 261 10.07 -1.54 23.05
CA PHE A 261 9.04 -0.74 22.37
C PHE A 261 7.98 -0.16 23.33
N LEU A 262 7.53 -0.94 24.32
CA LEU A 262 6.51 -0.55 25.30
C LEU A 262 7.20 0.03 26.54
N ASN A 263 6.88 1.29 26.88
CA ASN A 263 7.53 2.05 27.96
C ASN A 263 6.67 2.15 29.24
N GLY A 264 5.89 1.09 29.51
CA GLY A 264 5.13 0.91 30.73
C GLY A 264 6.01 0.63 31.96
N THR A 265 5.46 0.89 33.16
CA THR A 265 6.13 0.63 34.45
C THR A 265 5.53 -0.56 35.22
N ALA A 266 4.48 -1.18 34.66
CA ALA A 266 3.90 -2.43 35.12
C ALA A 266 4.30 -3.58 34.15
N PRO A 267 3.96 -4.85 34.46
CA PRO A 267 4.24 -5.95 33.53
C PRO A 267 3.64 -5.70 32.14
N LEU A 268 4.47 -5.85 31.11
CA LEU A 268 4.08 -5.64 29.72
C LEU A 268 3.18 -6.78 29.23
N ASN A 269 2.24 -6.48 28.33
CA ASN A 269 1.26 -7.44 27.83
C ASN A 269 1.04 -7.28 26.32
N VAL A 270 1.14 -8.41 25.60
CA VAL A 270 0.96 -8.48 24.14
C VAL A 270 -0.10 -9.51 23.71
N THR A 271 -0.84 -10.09 24.65
CA THR A 271 -1.77 -11.21 24.44
C THR A 271 -3.21 -10.93 24.88
N ALA A 272 -3.45 -9.86 25.65
CA ALA A 272 -4.78 -9.43 26.07
C ALA A 272 -5.01 -7.95 25.70
N PRO A 273 -6.26 -7.55 25.40
CA PRO A 273 -6.61 -6.14 25.22
C PRO A 273 -6.65 -5.38 26.55
N TYR A 274 -6.52 -4.06 26.48
CA TYR A 274 -6.79 -3.18 27.62
C TYR A 274 -7.47 -1.88 27.17
N SER A 275 -8.78 -1.79 27.44
CA SER A 275 -9.68 -0.73 26.94
C SER A 275 -9.53 0.63 27.64
N ARG A 276 -8.30 1.00 28.01
CA ARG A 276 -7.90 2.32 28.53
C ARG A 276 -6.46 2.61 28.07
N ALA A 277 -6.14 3.87 27.75
CA ALA A 277 -4.78 4.26 27.38
C ALA A 277 -3.74 3.78 28.42
N SER A 278 -2.77 2.97 27.97
CA SER A 278 -1.79 2.30 28.82
C SER A 278 -0.53 1.95 28.03
N SER A 279 0.63 2.44 28.49
CA SER A 279 1.92 2.15 27.85
C SER A 279 2.46 0.73 28.09
N ASN A 280 1.72 -0.10 28.83
CA ASN A 280 2.09 -1.48 29.16
C ASN A 280 1.53 -2.49 28.15
N PHE A 281 0.53 -2.12 27.35
CA PHE A 281 -0.22 -3.04 26.48
C PHE A 281 0.04 -2.76 25.00
N MET A 282 0.19 -3.82 24.20
CA MET A 282 0.29 -3.73 22.75
C MET A 282 -1.06 -3.44 22.08
N TRP A 283 -2.15 -3.96 22.64
CA TRP A 283 -3.51 -3.94 22.07
C TRP A 283 -4.47 -3.15 22.94
N PHE A 284 -5.37 -2.38 22.33
CA PHE A 284 -6.45 -1.68 23.03
C PHE A 284 -7.70 -2.56 23.16
N ASP A 285 -8.15 -3.11 22.02
CA ASP A 285 -9.23 -4.09 21.91
C ASP A 285 -8.74 -5.34 21.16
N GLU A 286 -9.64 -6.27 20.83
CA GLU A 286 -9.26 -7.53 20.20
C GLU A 286 -8.66 -7.40 18.79
N LEU A 287 -8.71 -6.24 18.15
CA LEU A 287 -8.23 -6.00 16.79
C LEU A 287 -7.22 -4.84 16.67
N HIS A 288 -7.32 -3.82 17.52
CA HIS A 288 -6.60 -2.55 17.36
C HIS A 288 -5.34 -2.44 18.24
N PRO A 289 -4.22 -1.89 17.70
CA PRO A 289 -3.07 -1.50 18.50
C PRO A 289 -3.47 -0.48 19.58
N SER A 290 -2.72 -0.42 20.68
CA SER A 290 -2.83 0.68 21.64
C SER A 290 -2.17 1.95 21.12
N GLU A 291 -2.54 3.12 21.68
CA GLU A 291 -1.83 4.38 21.46
C GLU A 291 -0.30 4.26 21.60
N GLN A 292 0.21 3.41 22.50
CA GLN A 292 1.66 3.22 22.65
C GLN A 292 2.29 2.45 21.49
N THR A 293 1.60 1.45 20.94
CA THR A 293 2.02 0.76 19.71
C THR A 293 1.99 1.72 18.52
N ASP A 294 0.95 2.56 18.43
CA ASP A 294 0.82 3.60 17.40
C ASP A 294 1.93 4.66 17.49
N ARG A 295 2.39 5.03 18.70
CA ARG A 295 3.56 5.91 18.92
C ARG A 295 4.88 5.27 18.47
N VAL A 296 5.00 3.94 18.56
CA VAL A 296 6.17 3.21 18.06
C VAL A 296 6.17 3.19 16.53
N LEU A 297 5.06 2.79 15.91
CA LEU A 297 4.84 2.86 14.47
C LEU A 297 5.11 4.27 13.92
N ALA A 298 4.54 5.29 14.55
CA ALA A 298 4.69 6.68 14.15
C ALA A 298 6.14 7.15 14.16
N ARG A 299 6.96 6.70 15.12
CA ARG A 299 8.39 7.03 15.16
C ARG A 299 9.13 6.43 13.97
N GLN A 300 8.86 5.17 13.64
CA GLN A 300 9.53 4.46 12.54
C GLN A 300 9.13 5.02 11.16
N LEU A 301 7.86 5.42 10.99
CA LEU A 301 7.39 6.15 9.81
C LEU A 301 8.00 7.56 9.72
N ALA A 302 8.00 8.33 10.81
CA ALA A 302 8.56 9.69 10.85
C ALA A 302 10.07 9.72 10.52
N ASN A 303 10.84 8.73 10.97
CA ASN A 303 12.24 8.57 10.57
C ASN A 303 12.35 8.28 9.07
N GLY A 304 11.57 7.31 8.57
CA GLY A 304 11.60 6.91 7.16
C GLY A 304 11.19 8.02 6.19
N ILE A 305 10.19 8.83 6.53
CA ILE A 305 9.74 10.00 5.75
C ILE A 305 10.84 11.06 5.68
N ARG A 306 11.50 11.35 6.81
CA ARG A 306 12.64 12.29 6.88
C ARG A 306 13.93 11.75 6.24
N ARG A 307 13.89 10.53 5.67
CA ARG A 307 15.02 9.79 5.08
C ARG A 307 16.15 9.49 6.10
N GLU A 308 15.80 9.42 7.39
CA GLU A 308 16.66 8.87 8.43
C GLU A 308 16.63 7.33 8.42
N SER A 309 17.48 6.71 9.24
CA SER A 309 17.47 5.25 9.37
C SER A 309 16.19 4.75 10.03
N SER A 310 15.51 3.83 9.34
CA SER A 310 14.36 3.06 9.82
C SER A 310 14.47 1.67 9.21
N PRO A 311 14.67 0.59 10.01
CA PRO A 311 14.84 -0.76 9.46
C PRO A 311 13.54 -1.29 8.82
N TRP A 312 12.41 -0.64 9.10
CA TRP A 312 11.08 -1.03 8.65
C TRP A 312 10.66 -0.41 7.31
N LEU A 313 11.35 0.61 6.79
CA LEU A 313 11.00 1.25 5.51
C LEU A 313 12.01 0.93 4.40
N THR A 314 11.60 0.10 3.44
CA THR A 314 12.39 -0.17 2.22
C THR A 314 11.89 0.69 1.07
N TRP A 315 12.75 1.59 0.57
CA TRP A 315 12.49 2.33 -0.68
C TRP A 315 12.78 1.45 -1.90
N LEU A 316 11.81 1.37 -2.82
CA LEU A 316 11.87 0.61 -4.07
C LEU A 316 12.28 1.48 -5.27
N THR A 317 12.28 2.82 -5.13
CA THR A 317 12.74 3.82 -6.11
C THR A 317 13.38 5.05 -5.45
#